data_AF-A0A9E1K6F2-F1
#
_entry.id   AF-A0A9E1K6F2-F1
#
_cell.length_a   1.000
_cell.length_b   1.000
_cell.length_c   1.000
_cell.angle_alpha   90.00
_cell.angle_beta   90.00
_cell.angle_gamma   90.00
#
_symmetry.space_group_name_H-M   'P 1'
#
loop_
_entity.id
_entity.type
_entity.pdbx_description
1 polymer ?
#
loop_
_entity_poly.entity_id
_entity_poly.type
_entity_poly.pdbx_seq_one_letter_code
_entity_poly.pdbx_strand_id
1 'polypeptide(L)'
;MNDSPVVFKHKKRKALSAPIMINLELTDACNLKCRHCYNFWREDPMAANASLDNDHIDKVIEEIKRADVFHVVLTGGEPFANFSTLEYAMRRLTEEGISTSINSNLMLVTPEKIQKLK
;
A
#
# COMPACT_ATOMS: atom_id res chain seq x y z
N MET A 1 -9.31 -41.59 34.95
CA MET A 1 -8.78 -40.83 33.81
C MET A 1 -9.95 -40.03 33.26
N ASN A 2 -9.90 -38.71 33.38
CA ASN A 2 -11.06 -37.83 33.24
C ASN A 2 -10.99 -37.15 31.86
N ASP A 3 -11.53 -37.82 30.84
CA ASP A 3 -11.57 -37.32 29.46
C ASP A 3 -12.71 -36.31 29.27
N SER A 4 -12.63 -35.18 29.97
CA SER A 4 -13.48 -34.03 29.66
C SER A 4 -13.02 -33.42 28.33
N PRO A 5 -13.88 -33.34 27.30
CA PRO A 5 -13.51 -32.72 26.04
C PRO A 5 -13.23 -31.23 26.28
N VAL A 6 -12.03 -30.78 25.91
CA VAL A 6 -11.67 -29.36 25.91
C VAL A 6 -12.52 -28.69 24.82
N VAL A 7 -13.68 -28.17 25.20
CA VAL A 7 -14.52 -27.36 24.31
C VAL A 7 -13.88 -25.98 24.21
N PHE A 8 -13.16 -25.72 23.12
CA PHE A 8 -12.75 -24.37 22.74
C PHE A 8 -13.99 -23.54 22.41
N LYS A 9 -14.59 -22.91 23.43
CA LYS A 9 -15.63 -21.89 23.23
C LYS A 9 -15.01 -20.77 22.40
N HIS A 10 -15.33 -20.74 21.11
CA HIS A 10 -14.98 -19.63 20.23
C HIS A 10 -15.74 -18.40 20.73
N LYS A 11 -15.11 -17.59 21.60
CA LYS A 11 -15.61 -16.25 21.89
C LYS A 11 -15.73 -15.54 20.54
N LYS A 12 -16.94 -15.12 20.16
CA LYS A 12 -17.16 -14.21 19.03
C LYS A 12 -16.24 -13.01 19.24
N ARG A 13 -15.12 -12.97 18.53
CA ARG A 13 -14.20 -11.83 18.55
C ARG A 13 -14.98 -10.66 17.97
N LYS A 14 -14.89 -9.49 18.60
CA LYS A 14 -15.46 -8.26 18.02
C LYS A 14 -14.83 -8.09 16.63
N ALA A 15 -15.67 -7.89 15.62
CA ALA A 15 -15.18 -7.53 14.29
C ALA A 15 -14.53 -6.15 14.37
N LEU A 16 -13.48 -5.95 13.56
CA LEU A 16 -12.89 -4.63 13.40
C LEU A 16 -13.88 -3.73 12.65
N SER A 17 -13.93 -2.45 13.01
CA SER A 17 -14.73 -1.44 12.31
C SER A 17 -14.18 -1.12 10.92
N ALA A 18 -12.88 -1.34 10.71
CA ALA A 18 -12.16 -1.10 9.46
C ALA A 18 -10.93 -2.01 9.34
N PRO A 19 -10.30 -2.10 8.15
CA PRO A 19 -9.00 -2.72 8.00
C PRO A 19 -7.94 -2.02 8.87
N ILE A 20 -7.03 -2.81 9.45
CA ILE A 20 -5.88 -2.26 10.19
C ILE A 20 -4.88 -1.60 9.22
N MET A 21 -4.80 -2.11 7.99
CA MET A 21 -3.82 -1.69 7.01
C MET A 21 -4.41 -1.75 5.59
N ILE A 22 -4.04 -0.79 4.75
CA ILE A 22 -4.31 -0.80 3.31
C ILE A 22 -2.98 -0.83 2.54
N ASN A 23 -2.89 -1.68 1.52
CA ASN A 23 -1.85 -1.61 0.50
C ASN A 23 -2.38 -0.78 -0.67
N LEU A 24 -1.82 0.42 -0.88
CA LEU A 24 -2.21 1.33 -1.95
C LEU A 24 -1.22 1.21 -3.11
N GLU A 25 -1.66 0.59 -4.20
CA GLU A 25 -0.87 0.51 -5.44
C GLU A 25 -0.95 1.85 -6.19
N LEU A 26 0.18 2.57 -6.24
CA LEU A 26 0.26 3.91 -6.84
C LEU A 26 0.43 3.87 -8.36
N THR A 27 1.15 2.86 -8.84
CA THR A 27 1.48 2.67 -10.24
C THR A 27 1.71 1.19 -10.52
N ASP A 28 1.35 0.75 -11.72
CA ASP A 28 1.73 -0.57 -12.19
C ASP A 28 3.14 -0.61 -12.82
N ALA A 29 3.78 0.53 -13.07
CA ALA A 29 5.13 0.60 -13.61
C ALA A 29 6.16 -0.01 -12.64
N CYS A 30 7.09 -0.81 -13.18
CA CYS A 30 8.20 -1.40 -12.43
C CYS A 30 9.45 -1.53 -13.31
N ASN A 31 10.63 -1.26 -12.76
CA ASN A 31 11.91 -1.44 -13.46
C ASN A 31 12.41 -2.90 -13.50
N LEU A 32 11.70 -3.83 -12.85
CA LEU A 32 12.08 -5.24 -12.75
C LEU A 32 10.98 -6.16 -13.29
N LYS A 33 11.38 -7.36 -13.71
CA LYS A 33 10.49 -8.46 -14.14
C LYS A 33 10.76 -9.71 -13.30
N CYS A 34 10.40 -9.64 -12.02
CA CYS A 34 10.73 -10.67 -11.06
C CYS A 34 9.97 -11.98 -11.37
N ARG A 35 10.67 -13.12 -11.39
CA ARG A 35 10.07 -14.45 -11.66
C ARG A 35 8.90 -14.81 -10.72
N HIS A 36 8.92 -14.29 -9.52
CA HIS A 36 7.92 -14.51 -8.45
C HIS A 36 6.97 -13.32 -8.27
N CYS A 37 6.89 -12.41 -9.25
CA CYS A 37 5.98 -11.27 -9.18
C CYS A 37 4.54 -11.75 -9.23
N TYR A 38 3.73 -11.39 -8.22
CA TYR A 38 2.30 -11.66 -8.24
C TYR A 38 1.59 -10.86 -9.34
N ASN A 39 2.20 -9.76 -9.80
CA ASN A 39 1.72 -8.93 -10.91
C ASN A 39 2.31 -9.35 -12.27
N PHE A 40 2.29 -10.64 -12.58
CA PHE A 40 2.90 -11.21 -13.80
C PHE A 40 2.32 -10.63 -15.11
N TRP A 41 1.09 -10.11 -15.09
CA TRP A 41 0.42 -9.52 -16.25
C TRP A 41 1.08 -8.22 -16.76
N ARG A 42 1.95 -7.58 -15.98
CA ARG A 42 2.67 -6.35 -16.36
C ARG A 42 3.72 -6.57 -17.44
N GLU A 43 4.04 -7.82 -17.74
CA GLU A 43 4.92 -8.16 -18.86
C GLU A 43 4.22 -8.03 -20.22
N ASP A 44 2.88 -7.95 -20.23
CA ASP A 44 2.11 -7.70 -21.45
C ASP A 44 2.38 -6.28 -21.96
N PRO A 45 2.90 -6.09 -23.20
CA PRO A 45 3.06 -4.77 -23.80
C PRO A 45 1.75 -3.98 -23.94
N MET A 46 0.61 -4.67 -23.88
CA MET A 46 -0.72 -4.06 -23.86
C MET A 46 -1.19 -3.69 -22.44
N ALA A 47 -0.52 -4.18 -21.40
CA ALA A 47 -0.78 -3.71 -20.03
C ALA A 47 -0.41 -2.23 -19.95
N ALA A 48 -1.35 -1.42 -19.45
CA ALA A 48 -1.11 -0.01 -19.24
C ALA A 48 0.05 0.20 -18.24
N ASN A 49 0.80 1.30 -18.38
CA ASN A 49 1.64 1.84 -17.32
C ASN A 49 0.80 2.84 -16.51
N ALA A 50 -0.32 2.36 -15.95
CA ALA A 50 -1.24 3.19 -15.21
C ALA A 50 -0.61 3.71 -13.91
N SER A 51 -0.97 4.93 -13.56
CA SER A 51 -0.65 5.53 -12.27
C SER A 51 -1.86 6.28 -11.77
N LEU A 52 -2.04 6.31 -10.45
CA LEU A 52 -3.01 7.21 -9.85
C LEU A 52 -2.59 8.65 -10.12
N ASP A 53 -3.57 9.47 -10.51
CA ASP A 53 -3.43 10.92 -10.48
C ASP A 53 -3.76 11.46 -9.07
N ASN A 54 -3.52 12.75 -8.88
CA ASN A 54 -3.71 13.41 -7.59
C ASN A 54 -5.18 13.38 -7.13
N ASP A 55 -6.14 13.51 -8.05
CA ASP A 55 -7.57 13.52 -7.72
C ASP A 55 -8.03 12.15 -7.20
N HIS A 56 -7.54 11.06 -7.79
CA HIS A 56 -7.80 9.71 -7.30
C HIS A 56 -7.12 9.46 -5.95
N ILE A 57 -5.90 9.94 -5.76
CA ILE A 57 -5.19 9.84 -4.47
C ILE A 57 -5.98 10.54 -3.37
N ASP A 58 -6.41 11.78 -3.60
CA ASP A 58 -7.16 12.55 -2.61
C ASP A 58 -8.47 11.87 -2.23
N LYS A 59 -9.23 11.36 -3.21
CA LYS A 59 -10.46 10.60 -2.96
C LYS A 59 -10.20 9.34 -2.11
N VAL A 60 -9.14 8.59 -2.44
CA VAL A 60 -8.79 7.38 -1.68
C VAL A 60 -8.40 7.74 -0.25
N ILE A 61 -7.58 8.78 -0.06
CA ILE A 61 -7.16 9.22 1.27
C ILE A 61 -8.34 9.70 2.11
N GLU A 62 -9.33 10.36 1.50
CA GLU A 62 -10.56 10.76 2.19
C GLU A 62 -11.33 9.54 2.73
N GLU A 63 -11.45 8.48 1.94
CA GLU A 63 -12.10 7.23 2.38
C GLU A 63 -11.30 6.51 3.48
N ILE A 64 -9.98 6.46 3.35
CA ILE A 64 -9.07 5.89 4.37
C ILE A 64 -9.25 6.60 5.70
N LYS A 65 -9.28 7.94 5.68
CA LYS A 65 -9.52 8.77 6.85
C LYS A 65 -10.90 8.55 7.44
N ARG A 66 -11.94 8.53 6.61
CA ARG A 66 -13.33 8.32 7.05
C ARG A 66 -13.52 6.96 7.72
N ALA A 67 -12.80 5.95 7.25
CA ALA A 67 -12.81 4.60 7.81
C ALA A 67 -11.94 4.44 9.06
N ASP A 68 -11.16 5.44 9.47
CA ASP A 68 -10.23 5.38 10.61
C ASP A 68 -9.19 4.24 10.45
N VAL A 69 -8.63 4.10 9.24
CA VAL A 69 -7.61 3.10 8.95
C VAL A 69 -6.29 3.50 9.58
N PHE A 70 -5.66 2.54 10.27
CA PHE A 70 -4.47 2.82 11.08
C PHE A 70 -3.18 3.02 10.26
N HIS A 71 -2.97 2.26 9.18
CA HIS A 71 -1.72 2.29 8.41
C HIS A 71 -1.92 2.11 6.91
N VAL A 72 -1.12 2.82 6.10
CA VAL A 72 -1.10 2.68 4.64
C VAL A 72 0.29 2.29 4.16
N VAL A 73 0.36 1.23 3.36
CA VAL A 73 1.57 0.81 2.66
C VAL A 73 1.48 1.31 1.22
N LEU A 74 2.37 2.22 0.84
CA LEU A 74 2.52 2.67 -0.53
C LEU A 74 3.32 1.62 -1.32
N THR A 75 2.71 1.10 -2.37
CA THR A 75 3.22 -0.05 -3.14
C THR A 75 2.82 0.09 -4.62
N GLY A 76 2.82 -1.01 -5.37
CA GLY A 76 2.47 -1.08 -6.78
C GLY A 76 3.45 -1.99 -7.49
N GLY A 77 4.03 -1.47 -8.58
CA GLY A 77 5.15 -2.13 -9.25
C GLY A 77 6.46 -1.77 -8.60
N GLU A 78 6.85 -0.53 -8.80
CA GLU A 78 7.90 0.12 -8.04
C GLU A 78 7.47 1.56 -7.77
N PRO A 79 7.16 1.94 -6.51
CA PRO A 79 6.76 3.31 -6.18
C PRO A 79 7.77 4.38 -6.65
N PHE A 80 9.07 4.09 -6.63
CA PHE A 80 10.10 5.02 -7.09
C PHE A 80 10.20 5.15 -8.62
N ALA A 81 9.49 4.32 -9.39
CA ALA A 81 9.37 4.44 -10.85
C ALA A 81 8.46 5.61 -11.26
N ASN A 82 7.47 5.95 -10.42
CA ASN A 82 6.70 7.19 -10.53
C ASN A 82 6.82 8.01 -9.25
N PHE A 83 7.99 8.64 -9.09
CA PHE A 83 8.33 9.35 -7.87
C PHE A 83 7.41 10.54 -7.56
N SER A 84 6.88 11.24 -8.58
CA SER A 84 5.93 12.34 -8.37
C SER A 84 4.64 11.87 -7.69
N THR A 85 4.09 10.72 -8.12
CA THR A 85 2.89 10.13 -7.52
C THR A 85 3.18 9.65 -6.10
N LEU A 86 4.34 9.03 -5.86
CA LEU A 86 4.80 8.63 -4.52
C LEU A 86 4.95 9.83 -3.57
N GLU A 87 5.70 10.85 -3.98
CA GLU A 87 5.94 12.07 -3.20
C GLU A 87 4.61 12.74 -2.82
N TYR A 88 3.69 12.86 -3.79
CA TYR A 88 2.37 13.42 -3.55
C TYR A 88 1.54 12.61 -2.54
N ALA A 89 1.43 11.29 -2.73
CA ALA A 89 0.64 10.42 -1.86
C ALA A 89 1.19 10.39 -0.43
N MET A 90 2.52 10.28 -0.27
CA MET A 90 3.17 10.25 1.04
C MET A 90 2.96 11.58 1.79
N ARG A 91 3.10 12.71 1.09
CA ARG A 91 2.84 14.04 1.68
C ARG A 91 1.39 14.15 2.16
N ARG A 92 0.40 13.78 1.32
CA ARG A 92 -1.02 13.85 1.69
C ARG A 92 -1.35 12.95 2.89
N LEU A 93 -0.87 11.71 2.91
CA LEU A 93 -1.09 10.81 4.06
C LEU A 93 -0.46 11.36 5.35
N THR A 94 0.72 11.98 5.25
CA THR A 94 1.43 12.59 6.38
C THR A 94 0.67 13.81 6.92
N GLU A 95 0.13 14.66 6.04
CA GLU A 95 -0.71 15.81 6.41
C GLU A 95 -1.98 15.40 7.17
N GLU A 96 -2.54 14.22 6.86
CA GLU A 96 -3.69 13.67 7.57
C GLU A 96 -3.31 12.88 8.84
N GLY A 97 -2.02 12.80 9.18
CA GLY A 97 -1.53 12.08 10.37
C GLY A 97 -1.64 10.55 10.26
N ILE A 98 -1.78 10.01 9.05
CA ILE A 98 -1.90 8.57 8.81
C ILE A 98 -0.52 7.93 8.81
N SER A 99 -0.35 6.82 9.53
CA SER A 99 0.91 6.08 9.56
C SER A 99 1.19 5.45 8.19
N THR A 100 2.40 5.64 7.66
CA THR A 100 2.76 5.15 6.31
C THR A 100 4.06 4.36 6.26
N SER A 101 4.14 3.42 5.33
CA SER A 101 5.38 2.76 4.90
C SER A 101 5.41 2.61 3.38
N ILE A 102 6.58 2.31 2.82
CA ILE A 102 6.77 2.10 1.38
C ILE A 102 7.32 0.69 1.17
N ASN A 103 6.66 -0.09 0.31
CA ASN A 103 7.18 -1.36 -0.16
C ASN A 103 7.83 -1.15 -1.54
N SER A 104 9.16 -1.30 -1.61
CA SER A 104 9.97 -0.94 -2.79
C SER A 104 11.16 -1.89 -2.93
N ASN A 105 11.61 -2.08 -4.17
CA ASN A 105 12.87 -2.76 -4.49
C ASN A 105 14.12 -1.88 -4.27
N LEU A 106 13.91 -0.59 -4.00
CA LEU A 106 14.92 0.43 -3.73
C LEU A 106 15.93 0.74 -4.85
N MET A 107 15.84 0.10 -6.02
CA MET A 107 16.82 0.24 -7.11
C MET A 107 16.79 1.62 -7.79
N LEU A 108 15.68 2.35 -7.65
CA LEU A 108 15.47 3.68 -8.23
C LEU A 108 15.58 4.81 -7.19
N VAL A 109 16.00 4.47 -5.98
CA VAL A 109 16.18 5.43 -4.88
C VAL A 109 17.45 6.25 -5.12
N THR A 110 17.35 7.55 -4.88
CA THR A 110 18.50 8.45 -4.84
C THR A 110 18.46 9.28 -3.56
N PRO A 111 19.60 9.83 -3.10
CA PRO A 111 19.61 10.71 -1.93
C PRO A 111 18.63 11.89 -2.04
N GLU A 112 18.49 12.47 -3.23
CA GLU A 112 17.58 13.59 -3.50
C GLU A 112 16.12 13.19 -3.33
N LYS A 113 15.74 12.00 -3.82
CA LYS A 113 14.39 11.46 -3.65
C LYS A 113 14.09 11.21 -2.17
N ILE A 114 15.02 10.62 -1.42
CA ILE A 114 14.82 10.37 0.02
C ILE A 114 14.69 11.68 0.81
N GLN A 115 15.45 12.71 0.47
CA GLN A 115 15.34 14.01 1.15
C GLN A 115 13.94 14.64 1.01
N LYS A 116 13.25 14.38 -0.10
CA LYS A 116 11.89 14.84 -0.35
C LYS A 116 10.79 14.03 0.35
N LEU A 117 11.11 12.82 0.79
CA LEU A 117 10.19 11.94 1.53
C LEU A 117 10.29 12.14 3.07
N LYS A 118 11.00 13.17 3.52
CA LYS A 118 11.17 13.49 4.94
C LYS A 118 10.02 14.29 5.52
#